data_AF-A0A7S1R4P1-F1
#
_entry.id   AF-A0A7S1R4P1-F1
#
_cell.length_a   1.000
_cell.length_b   1.000
_cell.length_c   1.000
_cell.angle_alpha   90.00
_cell.angle_beta   90.00
_cell.angle_gamma   90.00
#
_symmetry.space_group_name_H-M   'P 1'
#
loop_
_entity.id
_entity.type
_entity.pdbx_description
1 polymer ?
#
loop_
_entity_poly.entity_id
_entity_poly.type
_entity_poly.pdbx_seq_one_letter_code
_entity_poly.pdbx_strand_id
1 'polypeptide(L)'
;DVVSCQFSFHYAFRTERQVRGFLGIVSRSLRSGGIFAGTTVDDEALMSWRQRCGDSFGNADFHVEFLPEGSGATEYGAAYRITVQNSVVDEVEYVVEWPRFVAM
;
A
#
# COMPACT_ATOMS: atom_id res chain seq x y z
N ASP A 1 -16.61 -9.63 -14.45
CA ASP A 1 -17.63 -9.30 -13.42
C ASP A 1 -17.00 -8.87 -12.11
N VAL A 2 -15.94 -9.53 -11.65
CA VAL A 2 -15.18 -9.11 -10.47
C VAL A 2 -13.69 -9.01 -10.82
N VAL A 3 -13.01 -8.00 -10.30
CA VAL A 3 -11.55 -7.94 -10.20
C VAL A 3 -11.18 -8.06 -8.73
N SER A 4 -10.31 -9.01 -8.40
CA SER A 4 -9.82 -9.24 -7.04
C SER A 4 -8.35 -8.86 -6.93
N CYS A 5 -7.99 -8.05 -5.92
CA CYS A 5 -6.61 -7.65 -5.66
C CYS A 5 -6.32 -7.71 -4.15
N GLN A 6 -5.85 -8.86 -3.68
CA GLN A 6 -5.59 -9.11 -2.27
C GLN A 6 -4.11 -8.84 -1.96
N PHE A 7 -3.84 -8.05 -0.92
CA PHE A 7 -2.50 -7.75 -0.40
C PHE A 7 -1.46 -7.41 -1.48
N SER A 8 -1.81 -6.54 -2.43
CA SER A 8 -0.92 -6.28 -3.58
C SER A 8 -1.03 -4.89 -4.19
N PHE A 9 -2.18 -4.21 -4.13
CA PHE A 9 -2.28 -2.94 -4.84
C PHE A 9 -1.47 -1.80 -4.19
N HIS A 10 -1.07 -1.93 -2.92
CA HIS A 10 -0.12 -1.01 -2.28
C HIS A 10 1.20 -0.90 -3.06
N TYR A 11 1.62 -1.92 -3.82
CA TYR A 11 2.82 -1.82 -4.67
C TYR A 11 2.69 -0.80 -5.80
N ALA A 12 1.47 -0.42 -6.19
CA ALA A 12 1.24 0.63 -7.18
C ALA A 12 1.45 2.05 -6.61
N PHE A 13 1.48 2.22 -5.28
CA PHE A 13 1.49 3.54 -4.61
C PHE A 13 2.85 4.23 -4.56
N ARG A 14 3.84 3.69 -5.27
CA ARG A 14 5.15 4.33 -5.42
C ARG A 14 5.08 5.69 -6.13
N THR A 15 4.29 5.79 -7.19
CA THR A 15 4.08 7.04 -7.96
C THR A 15 2.64 7.19 -8.40
N GLU A 16 2.15 8.43 -8.57
CA GLU A 16 0.79 8.69 -9.05
C GLU A 16 0.50 8.00 -10.38
N ARG A 17 1.49 8.03 -11.29
CA ARG A 17 1.39 7.40 -12.61
C ARG A 17 1.13 5.90 -12.52
N GLN A 18 1.76 5.22 -11.56
CA GLN A 18 1.56 3.79 -11.34
C GLN A 18 0.15 3.49 -10.80
N VAL A 19 -0.34 4.27 -9.83
CA VAL A 19 -1.71 4.12 -9.30
C VAL A 19 -2.75 4.34 -10.41
N ARG A 20 -2.61 5.38 -11.21
CA ARG A 20 -3.50 5.64 -12.36
C ARG A 20 -3.44 4.53 -13.41
N GLY A 21 -2.25 3.99 -13.65
CA GLY A 21 -2.07 2.83 -14.52
C GLY A 21 -2.80 1.58 -14.02
N PHE A 22 -2.66 1.29 -12.73
CA PHE A 22 -3.36 0.21 -12.04
C PHE A 22 -4.89 0.37 -12.15
N LEU A 23 -5.44 1.53 -11.77
CA LEU A 23 -6.87 1.83 -11.89
C LEU A 23 -7.35 1.72 -13.34
N GLY A 24 -6.54 2.16 -14.32
CA GLY A 24 -6.86 2.00 -15.73
C GLY A 24 -6.99 0.54 -16.15
N ILE A 25 -6.13 -0.36 -15.63
CA ILE A 25 -6.25 -1.80 -15.89
C ILE A 25 -7.52 -2.35 -15.26
N VAL A 26 -7.76 -2.08 -13.97
CA VAL A 26 -8.96 -2.52 -13.24
C VAL A 26 -10.23 -2.09 -13.99
N SER A 27 -10.34 -0.81 -14.32
CA SER A 27 -11.52 -0.25 -14.99
C SER A 27 -11.76 -0.84 -16.37
N ARG A 28 -10.71 -1.12 -17.16
CA ARG A 28 -10.86 -1.76 -18.49
C ARG A 28 -11.20 -3.25 -18.40
N SER A 29 -10.82 -3.92 -17.30
CA SER A 29 -11.12 -5.33 -17.08
C SER A 29 -12.51 -5.58 -16.48
N LEU A 30 -13.14 -4.54 -15.92
CA LEU A 30 -14.50 -4.61 -15.38
C LEU A 30 -15.56 -4.36 -16.46
N ARG A 31 -16.65 -5.12 -16.37
CA ARG A 31 -17.89 -4.79 -17.08
C ARG A 31 -18.62 -3.69 -16.31
N SER A 32 -19.55 -2.99 -16.97
CA SER A 32 -20.45 -2.07 -16.29
C SER A 32 -21.19 -2.80 -15.14
N GLY A 33 -21.18 -2.19 -13.95
CA GLY A 33 -21.73 -2.80 -12.72
C GLY A 33 -20.84 -3.88 -12.08
N GLY A 34 -19.63 -4.11 -12.59
CA GLY A 34 -18.67 -5.03 -11.99
C GLY A 34 -18.08 -4.50 -10.67
N ILE A 35 -17.52 -5.41 -9.87
CA ILE A 35 -16.98 -5.10 -8.54
C ILE A 35 -15.46 -5.23 -8.55
N PHE A 36 -14.78 -4.21 -8.03
CA PHE A 36 -13.39 -4.33 -7.59
C PHE A 36 -13.38 -4.62 -6.08
N ALA A 37 -12.75 -5.73 -5.68
CA ALA A 37 -12.60 -6.11 -4.28
C ALA A 37 -11.12 -6.35 -3.96
N GLY A 38 -10.66 -5.85 -2.83
CA GLY A 38 -9.25 -5.96 -2.46
C GLY A 38 -9.01 -5.83 -0.96
N THR A 39 -7.81 -6.20 -0.55
CA THR A 39 -7.28 -5.98 0.79
C THR A 39 -5.94 -5.26 0.70
N THR A 40 -5.71 -4.34 1.63
CA THR A 40 -4.44 -3.66 1.82
C THR A 40 -4.26 -3.30 3.28
N VAL A 41 -3.08 -2.80 3.63
CA VAL A 41 -2.82 -2.17 4.93
C VAL A 41 -3.70 -0.93 5.15
N ASP A 42 -4.07 -0.70 6.40
CA ASP A 42 -4.79 0.49 6.85
C ASP A 42 -3.79 1.62 7.10
N ASP A 43 -3.95 2.74 6.39
CA ASP A 43 -3.06 3.90 6.46
C ASP A 43 -3.15 4.64 7.79
N GLU A 44 -4.35 4.83 8.32
CA GLU A 44 -4.56 5.47 9.62
C GLU A 44 -3.90 4.66 10.75
N ALA A 45 -4.09 3.34 10.74
CA ALA A 45 -3.48 2.45 11.72
C ALA A 45 -1.94 2.50 11.63
N LEU A 46 -1.39 2.42 10.42
CA LEU A 46 0.06 2.45 10.21
C LEU A 46 0.69 3.78 10.67
N MET A 47 0.04 4.90 10.34
CA MET A 47 0.49 6.23 10.77
C MET A 47 0.33 6.43 12.28
N SER A 48 -0.73 5.90 12.90
CA SER A 48 -0.92 5.95 14.35
C SER A 48 0.21 5.22 15.09
N TRP A 49 0.61 4.04 14.61
CA TRP A 49 1.74 3.30 15.17
C TRP A 49 3.05 4.04 14.97
N ARG A 50 3.28 4.60 13.77
CA ARG A 50 4.47 5.41 13.49
C ARG A 50 4.58 6.60 14.45
N GLN A 51 3.47 7.30 14.71
CA GLN A 51 3.44 8.43 15.64
C GLN A 51 3.78 8.01 17.09
N ARG A 52 3.37 6.81 17.50
CA ARG A 52 3.55 6.31 18.87
C ARG A 52 4.91 5.67 19.12
N CYS A 53 5.45 4.98 18.12
CA CYS A 53 6.63 4.12 18.26
C CYS A 53 7.84 4.62 17.46
N GLY A 54 7.67 5.63 16.62
CA GLY A 54 8.69 6.11 15.68
C GLY A 54 8.65 5.35 14.35
N ASP A 55 9.70 5.50 13.56
CA ASP A 55 9.78 4.95 12.20
C ASP A 55 9.92 3.42 12.16
N SER A 56 10.26 2.77 13.27
CA SER A 56 10.42 1.32 13.36
C SER A 56 9.56 0.74 14.49
N PHE A 57 8.69 -0.21 14.17
CA PHE A 57 7.81 -0.86 15.13
C PHE A 57 7.45 -2.29 14.70
N GLY A 58 6.97 -3.09 15.65
CA GLY A 58 6.62 -4.48 15.40
C GLY A 58 6.59 -5.31 16.67
N ASN A 59 6.53 -6.62 16.49
CA ASN A 59 6.59 -7.62 17.54
C ASN A 59 7.30 -8.89 17.03
N ALA A 60 7.09 -10.03 17.67
CA ALA A 60 7.71 -11.29 17.24
C ALA A 60 7.22 -11.77 15.86
N ASP A 61 6.01 -11.41 15.46
CA ASP A 61 5.35 -11.90 14.25
C ASP A 61 5.54 -10.96 13.06
N PHE A 62 5.77 -9.66 13.28
CA PHE A 62 5.98 -8.70 12.20
C PHE A 62 6.89 -7.54 12.59
N HIS A 63 7.50 -6.92 11.59
CA HIS A 63 8.31 -5.73 11.72
C HIS A 63 8.04 -4.77 10.57
N VAL A 64 7.91 -3.49 10.89
CA VAL A 64 7.74 -2.38 9.95
C VAL A 64 8.82 -1.33 10.20
N GLU A 65 9.43 -0.85 9.12
CA GLU A 65 10.43 0.22 9.14
C GLU A 65 10.16 1.23 8.02
N PHE A 66 9.78 2.46 8.35
CA PHE A 66 9.58 3.54 7.40
C PHE A 66 10.92 3.99 6.81
N LEU A 67 10.96 4.12 5.48
CA LEU A 67 12.17 4.55 4.77
C LEU A 67 12.29 6.09 4.79
N PRO A 68 13.51 6.65 4.84
CA PRO A 68 13.71 8.10 4.84
C PRO A 68 13.09 8.80 3.62
N GLU A 69 12.44 9.93 3.88
CA GLU A 69 11.96 10.84 2.83
C GLU A 69 13.12 11.31 1.94
N GLY A 70 12.91 11.33 0.63
CA GLY A 70 13.95 11.79 -0.32
C GLY A 70 14.99 10.74 -0.73
N SER A 71 14.88 9.49 -0.31
CA SER A 71 15.66 8.35 -0.83
C SER A 71 15.36 7.99 -2.31
N GLY A 72 14.73 8.90 -3.07
CA GLY A 72 14.34 8.74 -4.47
C GLY A 72 13.15 7.79 -4.70
N ALA A 73 12.50 7.30 -3.64
CA ALA A 73 11.63 6.14 -3.73
C ALA A 73 10.13 6.45 -3.89
N THR A 74 9.61 7.60 -3.46
CA THR A 74 8.15 7.80 -3.36
C THR A 74 7.70 9.25 -3.56
N GLU A 75 6.94 9.50 -4.63
CA GLU A 75 6.24 10.78 -4.86
C GLU A 75 4.79 10.76 -4.36
N TYR A 76 4.27 9.59 -3.98
CA TYR A 76 2.85 9.38 -3.74
C TYR A 76 2.58 8.79 -2.36
N GLY A 77 2.88 7.51 -2.11
CA GLY A 77 2.73 6.88 -0.79
C GLY A 77 4.06 6.76 -0.05
N ALA A 78 4.09 6.99 1.27
CA ALA A 78 5.30 6.79 2.06
C ALA A 78 5.78 5.34 1.98
N ALA A 79 7.07 5.13 1.71
CA ALA A 79 7.64 3.79 1.63
C ALA A 79 7.96 3.25 3.02
N TYR A 80 7.69 1.97 3.22
CA TYR A 80 8.10 1.23 4.40
C TYR A 80 8.50 -0.19 4.03
N ARG A 81 9.45 -0.72 4.78
CA ARG A 81 9.90 -2.10 4.71
C ARG A 81 9.08 -2.92 5.69
N ILE A 82 8.60 -4.08 5.27
CA ILE A 82 7.80 -4.97 6.11
C ILE A 82 8.35 -6.39 6.06
N THR A 83 8.35 -7.02 7.23
CA THR A 83 8.59 -8.45 7.39
C THR A 83 7.44 -9.03 8.21
N VAL A 84 6.86 -10.13 7.75
CA VAL A 84 5.84 -10.91 8.46
C VAL A 84 6.35 -12.33 8.56
N GLN A 85 6.48 -12.84 9.78
CA GLN A 85 7.04 -14.15 10.07
C GLN A 85 6.35 -15.22 9.22
N ASN A 86 7.16 -16.04 8.54
CA ASN A 86 6.74 -17.13 7.67
C ASN A 86 5.93 -16.72 6.42
N SER A 87 5.88 -15.43 6.05
CA SER A 87 5.12 -14.98 4.87
C SER A 87 5.87 -13.96 4.01
N VAL A 88 6.19 -12.80 4.58
CA VAL A 88 6.79 -11.67 3.85
C VAL A 88 8.16 -11.41 4.45
N VAL A 89 9.19 -11.33 3.62
CA VAL A 89 10.56 -11.11 4.11
C VAL A 89 11.15 -9.93 3.37
N ASP A 90 11.38 -8.85 4.13
CA ASP A 90 12.15 -7.70 3.66
C ASP A 90 11.57 -6.98 2.43
N GLU A 91 10.24 -6.94 2.31
CA GLU A 91 9.57 -6.32 1.16
C GLU A 91 9.33 -4.83 1.38
N VAL A 92 9.32 -4.06 0.29
CA VAL A 92 8.99 -2.63 0.31
C VAL A 92 7.56 -2.43 -0.15
N GLU A 93 6.73 -1.94 0.75
CA GLU A 93 5.36 -1.54 0.50
C GLU A 93 5.22 -0.02 0.59
N TYR A 94 4.07 0.49 0.16
CA TYR A 94 3.78 1.91 0.13
C TYR A 94 2.45 2.19 0.83
N VAL A 95 2.41 3.24 1.64
CA VAL A 95 1.18 3.67 2.29
C VAL A 95 0.13 4.00 1.24
N VAL A 96 -1.03 3.37 1.38
CA VAL A 96 -2.21 3.66 0.57
C VAL A 96 -2.96 4.79 1.22
N GLU A 97 -2.67 6.04 0.85
CA GLU A 97 -3.46 7.18 1.31
C GLU A 97 -4.91 7.03 0.84
N TRP A 98 -5.78 6.48 1.68
CA TRP A 98 -7.09 6.00 1.27
C TRP A 98 -8.00 7.10 0.71
N PRO A 99 -8.08 8.31 1.33
CA PRO A 99 -8.85 9.40 0.76
C PRO A 99 -8.37 9.81 -0.64
N ARG A 100 -7.06 9.73 -0.88
CA ARG A 100 -6.45 10.10 -2.17
C ARG A 100 -6.75 9.05 -3.23
N PHE A 101 -6.71 7.76 -2.86
CA PHE A 101 -7.08 6.65 -3.73
C PHE A 101 -8.55 6.72 -4.18
N VAL A 102 -9.47 6.96 -3.25
CA VAL A 102 -10.92 7.02 -3.54
C VAL A 102 -11.27 8.22 -4.43
N ALA A 103 -10.49 9.30 -4.37
CA ALA A 103 -10.71 10.49 -5.18
C ALA A 103 -10.18 10.40 -6.62
N MET A 104 -9.47 9.33 -7.00
CA MET A 104 -8.88 9.14 -8.34
C MET A 104 -9.84 8.58 -9.38
#